data_AF-A0A2V7F5R0-F1
#
_entry.id   AF-A0A2V7F5R0-F1
#
_cell.length_a   1.000
_cell.length_b   1.000
_cell.length_c   1.000
_cell.angle_alpha   90.00
_cell.angle_beta   90.00
_cell.angle_gamma   90.00
#
_symmetry.space_group_name_H-M   'P 1'
#
loop_
_entity.id
_entity.type
_entity.pdbx_description
1 polymer ?
#
loop_
_entity_poly.entity_id
_entity_poly.type
_entity_poly.pdbx_seq_one_letter_code
_entity_poly.pdbx_strand_id
1 'polypeptide(L)' 'MSETAAPVGAAKARRELQRAVIRFAGDSGDGMQLTGEQFTTESAWAGNDIATLPNFPAEIRAPAGTL' A
#
# COMPACT_ATOMS: atom_id res chain seq x y z
N MET A 1 -4.26 39.09 8.69
CA MET A 1 -5.10 38.57 7.58
C MET A 1 -5.52 37.17 7.97
N SER A 2 -6.78 36.99 8.37
CA SER A 2 -7.34 35.67 8.70
C SER A 2 -8.04 35.16 7.46
N GLU A 3 -7.52 34.08 6.87
CA GLU A 3 -8.17 33.41 5.77
C GLU A 3 -8.94 32.21 6.34
N THR A 4 -10.27 32.33 6.38
CA THR A 4 -11.17 31.24 6.73
C THR A 4 -11.28 30.33 5.51
N ALA A 5 -10.61 29.19 5.54
CA ALA A 5 -10.69 28.19 4.49
C ALA A 5 -12.14 27.66 4.36
N ALA A 6 -12.67 27.72 3.13
CA ALA A 6 -14.00 27.21 2.78
C ALA A 6 -14.13 25.70 3.08
N PRO A 7 -15.35 25.21 3.40
CA PRO A 7 -15.53 23.81 3.76
C PRO A 7 -15.22 22.91 2.56
N VAL A 8 -14.27 22.01 2.76
CA VAL A 8 -13.91 20.93 1.84
C VAL A 8 -15.18 20.12 1.55
N GLY A 9 -15.45 19.83 0.27
CA GLY A 9 -16.70 19.26 -0.23
C GLY A 9 -17.22 18.04 0.53
N ALA A 10 -18.53 17.83 0.49
CA ALA A 10 -19.26 16.81 1.24
C ALA A 10 -18.53 15.46 1.28
N ALA A 11 -18.19 15.01 2.49
CA ALA A 11 -17.48 13.76 2.71
C ALA A 11 -18.27 12.57 2.12
N LYS A 12 -17.61 11.72 1.33
CA LYS A 12 -18.21 10.50 0.82
C LYS A 12 -18.66 9.61 1.99
N ALA A 13 -19.85 9.03 1.88
CA ALA A 13 -20.37 8.14 2.89
C ALA A 13 -19.40 6.96 3.11
N ARG A 14 -18.98 6.75 4.37
CA ARG A 14 -18.12 5.64 4.75
C ARG A 14 -18.95 4.35 4.80
N ARG A 15 -18.43 3.31 4.18
CA ARG A 15 -18.98 1.96 4.27
C ARG A 15 -18.03 1.07 5.04
N GLU A 16 -18.57 0.29 5.97
CA GLU A 16 -17.82 -0.79 6.62
C GLU A 16 -17.77 -2.02 5.71
N LEU A 17 -16.59 -2.62 5.63
CA LEU A 17 -16.33 -3.82 4.84
C LEU A 17 -15.92 -4.94 5.80
N GLN A 18 -16.60 -6.08 5.72
CA GLN A 18 -16.23 -7.27 6.48
C GLN A 18 -14.95 -7.94 5.94
N ARG A 19 -14.66 -7.77 4.64
CA ARG A 19 -13.48 -8.31 3.97
C ARG A 19 -13.08 -7.39 2.83
N ALA A 20 -11.78 -7.21 2.63
CA ALA A 20 -11.22 -6.48 1.50
C ALA A 20 -9.96 -7.19 0.98
N VAL A 21 -9.65 -6.95 -0.29
CA VAL A 21 -8.36 -7.30 -0.88
C VAL A 21 -7.72 -6.00 -1.37
N ILE A 22 -6.49 -5.75 -0.95
CA ILE A 22 -5.73 -4.55 -1.28
C ILE A 22 -4.48 -4.99 -2.03
N ARG A 23 -4.24 -4.38 -3.19
CA ARG A 23 -3.02 -4.60 -3.99
C ARG A 23 -2.20 -3.31 -3.99
N PHE A 24 -0.98 -3.41 -3.48
CA PHE A 24 0.05 -2.41 -3.70
C PHE A 24 0.82 -2.79 -4.97
N ALA A 25 0.95 -1.84 -5.90
CA ALA A 25 1.64 -2.02 -7.17
C ALA A 25 2.32 -0.71 -7.57
N GLY A 26 3.49 -0.82 -8.17
CA GLY A 26 4.39 0.29 -8.50
C GLY A 26 5.67 -0.26 -9.11
N ASP A 27 6.55 0.64 -9.56
CA ASP A 27 7.79 0.26 -10.23
C ASP A 27 8.86 -0.21 -9.22
N SER A 28 9.89 -0.85 -9.75
CA SER A 28 11.05 -1.23 -8.93
C SER A 28 11.72 0.02 -8.39
N GLY A 29 11.82 0.12 -7.06
CA GLY A 29 12.36 1.30 -6.38
C GLY A 29 11.30 2.22 -5.76
N ASP A 30 10.02 2.08 -6.10
CA ASP A 30 8.93 2.92 -5.55
C ASP A 30 8.53 2.53 -4.11
N GLY A 31 9.16 1.49 -3.56
CA GLY A 31 8.95 1.07 -2.17
C GLY A 31 7.70 0.22 -1.92
N MET A 32 7.10 -0.39 -2.95
CA MET A 32 5.89 -1.23 -2.79
C MET A 32 6.06 -2.40 -1.82
N GLN A 33 7.29 -2.89 -1.68
CA GLN A 33 7.66 -3.89 -0.67
C GLN A 33 7.47 -3.33 0.74
N LEU A 34 8.12 -2.20 1.04
CA LEU A 34 8.05 -1.54 2.33
C LEU A 34 6.62 -1.08 2.65
N THR A 35 5.89 -0.55 1.67
CA THR A 35 4.49 -0.16 1.84
C THR A 35 3.61 -1.36 2.21
N GLY A 36 3.76 -2.48 1.48
CA GLY A 36 3.01 -3.71 1.76
C GLY A 36 3.33 -4.29 3.13
N GLU A 37 4.61 -4.28 3.54
CA GLU A 37 5.06 -4.73 4.85
C GLU A 37 4.47 -3.87 5.97
N GLN A 38 4.63 -2.55 5.91
CA GLN A 38 4.09 -1.65 6.93
C GLN A 38 2.56 -1.76 7.02
N PHE A 39 1.85 -1.79 5.88
CA PHE A 39 0.40 -1.95 5.88
C PHE A 39 -0.03 -3.26 6.54
N THR A 40 0.69 -4.35 6.27
CA THR A 40 0.42 -5.67 6.86
C THR A 40 0.60 -5.61 8.37
N THR A 41 1.72 -5.05 8.85
CA THR A 41 2.02 -4.90 10.27
C THR A 41 0.94 -4.08 10.97
N GLU A 42 0.64 -2.88 10.48
CA GLU A 42 -0.38 -2.01 11.09
C GLU A 42 -1.77 -2.64 11.06
N SER A 43 -2.13 -3.36 9.99
CA SER A 43 -3.42 -4.06 9.90
C SER A 43 -3.55 -5.16 10.95
N ALA A 44 -2.47 -5.91 11.20
CA ALA A 44 -2.43 -6.92 12.25
C ALA A 44 -2.51 -6.29 13.66
N TRP A 45 -1.78 -5.19 13.91
CA TRP A 45 -1.87 -4.44 15.17
C TRP A 45 -3.26 -3.88 15.43
N ALA A 46 -3.98 -3.49 14.37
CA ALA A 46 -5.38 -3.09 14.43
C ALA A 46 -6.36 -4.27 14.67
N GLY A 47 -5.87 -5.51 14.79
CA GLY A 47 -6.67 -6.69 15.10
C GLY A 47 -7.36 -7.34 13.91
N ASN A 48 -6.95 -7.01 12.68
CA ASN A 48 -7.51 -7.67 11.49
C ASN A 48 -6.88 -9.04 11.29
N ASP A 49 -7.69 -10.02 10.87
CA ASP A 49 -7.18 -11.25 10.29
C ASP A 49 -6.61 -10.96 8.90
N ILE A 50 -5.38 -11.41 8.64
CA ILE A 50 -4.61 -11.00 7.46
C ILE A 50 -3.98 -12.20 6.75
N ALA A 51 -3.97 -12.13 5.42
CA ALA A 51 -3.21 -13.01 4.57
C ALA A 51 -2.46 -12.16 3.53
N THR A 52 -1.17 -12.41 3.37
CA THR A 52 -0.32 -11.71 2.40
C THR A 52 0.06 -12.61 1.24
N LEU A 53 0.22 -12.02 0.06
CA LEU A 53 0.75 -12.70 -1.12
C LEU A 53 1.76 -11.77 -1.80
N PRO A 54 3.06 -11.87 -1.47
CA PRO A 54 4.08 -11.12 -2.17
C PRO A 54 4.20 -11.63 -3.62
N ASN A 55 4.22 -10.72 -4.57
CA ASN A 55 4.51 -11.00 -5.98
C ASN A 55 5.60 -10.03 -6.45
N PHE A 56 6.85 -10.41 -6.22
CA PHE A 56 8.01 -9.63 -6.62
C PHE A 56 8.49 -10.07 -8.00
N PRO A 57 8.93 -9.14 -8.86
CA PRO A 57 9.58 -9.52 -10.11
C PRO A 57 10.81 -10.37 -9.81
N ALA A 58 11.03 -11.41 -10.60
CA ALA A 58 12.23 -12.22 -10.50
C ALA A 58 13.39 -11.52 -11.21
N GLU A 59 14.01 -10.46 -10.65
CA GLU A 59 15.36 -9.99 -11.08
C GLU A 59 15.93 -8.78 -10.30
N ILE A 60 17.13 -8.96 -9.72
CA ILE A 60 18.34 -8.27 -10.19
C ILE A 60 19.34 -9.38 -10.52
N ARG A 61 19.28 -9.94 -11.73
CA ARG A 61 20.36 -10.79 -12.24
C ARG A 61 21.12 -9.96 -13.28
N ALA A 62 22.43 -9.87 -13.13
CA ALA A 62 23.27 -9.20 -14.12
C ALA A 62 23.05 -9.83 -15.52
N PRO A 63 23.22 -9.07 -16.62
CA PRO A 63 23.11 -9.61 -17.97
C PRO A 63 23.96 -10.87 -18.11
N ALA A 64 23.47 -11.85 -18.88
CA ALA A 64 24.28 -13.01 -19.23
C ALA A 64 25.58 -12.51 -19.91
N GLY A 65 26.74 -12.83 -19.32
CA GLY A 65 28.05 -12.43 -19.86
C GLY A 65 28.82 -11.36 -19.09
N THR A 66 28.43 -11.00 -17.85
CA THR A 66 29.27 -10.12 -17.01
C THR A 66 30.23 -10.91 -16.10
N LEU A 67 31.44 -11.20 -16.62
CA LEU A 67 32.73 -11.30 -15.92
C LEU A 67 33.83 -10.80 -16.86
#